data_AF-A0A5N6LDP2-F1
#
_entry.id   AF-A0A5N6LDP2-F1
#
_cell.length_a   1.000
_cell.length_b   1.000
_cell.length_c   1.000
_cell.angle_alpha   90.00
_cell.angle_beta   90.00
_cell.angle_gamma   90.00
#
_symmetry.space_group_name_H-M   'P 1'
#
loop_
_entity.id
_entity.type
_entity.pdbx_description
1 polymer ?
#
loop_
_entity_poly.entity_id
_entity_poly.type
_entity_poly.pdbx_seq_one_letter_code
_entity_poly.pdbx_strand_id
1 'polypeptide(L)'
;MRSQEPENRLLLLDFEEKCPPGGNDTVILYTTSLRGIRKTFEDCNTIRFLLGSFRVLYDERDVSMHMEFREELWQTLGGRVIPPRLFIKGRHVGGVDEVVGFHEQGKLVDLLMGIPQRPTSGPCNGCGGMRFVLCFLCNGSRKVVLEEGGEGDPVRCVSCNENGSGVRSSLGTFNGYPGDGTNLGFIPGSNLMGGEGLRIQSGSRASGGTLTHTGDWSNPILAITRQETEDSTLG
;
A
#
# COMPACT_ATOMS: atom_id res chain seq x y z
N MET A 1 -31.59 -12.85 -6.40
CA MET A 1 -30.43 -12.16 -5.80
C MET A 1 -30.86 -11.70 -4.42
N ARG A 2 -30.43 -12.38 -3.35
CA ARG A 2 -30.78 -11.98 -1.97
C ARG A 2 -29.95 -10.77 -1.58
N SER A 3 -30.61 -9.76 -1.05
CA SER A 3 -30.03 -8.54 -0.48
C SER A 3 -29.15 -8.91 0.72
N GLN A 4 -27.84 -9.08 0.49
CA GLN A 4 -26.82 -9.41 1.52
C GLN A 4 -26.22 -8.18 2.21
N GLU A 5 -26.69 -6.96 1.91
CA GLU A 5 -26.25 -5.72 2.56
C GLU A 5 -26.53 -5.62 4.08
N PRO A 6 -27.67 -6.09 4.64
CA PRO A 6 -27.92 -5.93 6.07
C PRO A 6 -27.05 -6.85 6.94
N GLU A 7 -26.78 -8.09 6.51
CA GLU A 7 -25.99 -9.06 7.30
C GLU A 7 -24.51 -8.66 7.40
N ASN A 8 -23.91 -8.14 6.32
CA ASN A 8 -22.52 -7.69 6.35
C ASN A 8 -22.30 -6.42 7.18
N ARG A 9 -23.30 -5.51 7.19
CA ARG A 9 -23.27 -4.37 8.12
C ARG A 9 -23.26 -4.88 9.56
N LEU A 10 -24.09 -5.87 9.89
CA LEU A 10 -24.15 -6.43 11.24
C LEU A 10 -22.82 -7.07 11.66
N LEU A 11 -22.12 -7.77 10.77
CA LEU A 11 -20.80 -8.37 11.08
C LEU A 11 -19.71 -7.32 11.35
N LEU A 12 -19.76 -6.17 10.66
CA LEU A 12 -18.80 -5.08 10.88
C LEU A 12 -19.09 -4.26 12.14
N LEU A 13 -20.31 -4.32 12.69
CA LEU A 13 -20.68 -3.63 13.93
C LEU A 13 -19.98 -4.22 15.16
N ASP A 14 -19.53 -5.48 15.10
CA ASP A 14 -18.78 -6.12 16.18
C ASP A 14 -17.36 -5.57 16.33
N PHE A 15 -16.90 -4.76 15.38
CA PHE A 15 -15.56 -4.18 15.35
C PHE A 15 -15.57 -2.72 15.79
N GLU A 16 -14.50 -2.32 16.47
CA GLU A 16 -14.32 -0.95 16.94
C GLU A 16 -14.28 0.04 15.75
N GLU A 17 -15.11 1.09 15.81
CA GLU A 17 -15.09 2.16 14.82
C GLU A 17 -13.86 3.03 15.00
N LYS A 18 -12.89 2.84 14.12
CA LYS A 18 -11.65 3.60 14.11
C LYS A 18 -11.32 3.86 12.66
N CYS A 19 -11.91 4.91 12.11
CA CYS A 19 -11.80 5.18 10.70
C CYS A 19 -10.56 6.02 10.39
N PRO A 20 -9.50 5.44 9.82
CA PRO A 20 -8.42 6.24 9.27
C PRO A 20 -8.92 7.14 8.12
N PRO A 21 -8.27 8.28 7.85
CA PRO A 21 -8.59 9.17 6.74
C PRO A 21 -8.74 8.41 5.41
N GLY A 22 -9.90 8.55 4.75
CA GLY A 22 -10.20 7.86 3.49
C GLY A 22 -10.61 6.37 3.63
N GLY A 23 -10.83 5.89 4.86
CA GLY A 23 -11.11 4.49 5.17
C GLY A 23 -12.58 4.07 5.20
N ASN A 24 -13.53 5.00 5.07
CA ASN A 24 -14.97 4.73 5.30
C ASN A 24 -15.53 3.57 4.47
N ASP A 25 -15.12 3.45 3.21
CA ASP A 25 -15.65 2.46 2.25
C ASP A 25 -14.54 1.62 1.59
N THR A 26 -13.34 1.63 2.17
CA THR A 26 -12.15 0.98 1.59
C THR A 26 -11.49 0.05 2.60
N VAL A 27 -10.56 -0.77 2.10
CA VAL A 27 -9.66 -1.56 2.95
C VAL A 27 -8.35 -0.80 3.07
N ILE A 28 -7.90 -0.54 4.29
CA ILE A 28 -6.61 0.10 4.57
C ILE A 28 -5.75 -0.90 5.36
N LEU A 29 -4.55 -1.16 4.84
CA LEU A 29 -3.56 -1.99 5.50
C LEU A 29 -2.33 -1.14 5.84
N TYR A 30 -2.09 -0.93 7.12
CA TYR A 30 -0.82 -0.37 7.58
C TYR A 30 0.23 -1.46 7.64
N THR A 31 1.39 -1.21 7.05
CA THR A 31 2.51 -2.14 7.02
C THR A 31 3.83 -1.45 7.34
N THR A 32 4.89 -2.23 7.38
CA THR A 32 6.27 -1.76 7.26
C THR A 32 6.98 -2.58 6.17
N SER A 33 7.87 -1.95 5.41
CA SER A 33 8.79 -2.65 4.50
C SER A 33 10.15 -2.90 5.14
N LEU A 34 10.41 -2.36 6.33
CA LEU A 34 11.65 -2.62 7.06
C LEU A 34 11.75 -4.08 7.46
N ARG A 35 12.89 -4.69 7.12
CA ARG A 35 13.20 -6.09 7.43
C ARG A 35 13.91 -6.29 8.76
N GLY A 36 14.10 -5.21 9.53
CA GLY A 36 14.85 -5.23 10.79
C GLY A 36 14.19 -6.09 11.88
N ILE A 37 12.87 -6.23 11.85
CA ILE A 37 12.13 -7.16 12.69
C ILE A 37 11.50 -8.20 11.78
N ARG A 38 12.16 -9.35 11.66
CA ARG A 38 11.79 -10.40 10.70
C ARG A 38 10.34 -10.84 10.85
N LYS A 39 9.89 -11.09 12.09
CA LYS A 39 8.51 -11.47 12.39
C LYS A 39 7.51 -10.45 11.84
N THR A 40 7.66 -9.16 12.17
CA THR A 40 6.79 -8.09 11.69
C THR A 40 6.74 -7.99 10.15
N PHE A 41 7.88 -8.18 9.49
CA PHE A 41 7.95 -8.19 8.03
C PHE A 41 7.18 -9.38 7.42
N GLU A 42 7.35 -10.57 8.00
CA GLU A 42 6.61 -11.77 7.60
C GLU A 42 5.10 -11.61 7.84
N ASP A 43 4.71 -11.11 9.02
CA ASP A 43 3.32 -10.83 9.39
C ASP A 43 2.65 -9.85 8.38
N CYS A 44 3.34 -8.79 7.98
CA CYS A 44 2.84 -7.87 6.96
C CYS A 44 2.64 -8.57 5.61
N ASN A 45 3.56 -9.46 5.21
CA ASN A 45 3.46 -10.21 3.96
C ASN A 45 2.32 -11.24 3.98
N THR A 46 2.04 -11.83 5.14
CA THR A 46 0.89 -12.74 5.31
C THR A 46 -0.42 -12.03 4.98
N ILE A 47 -0.67 -10.84 5.54
CA ILE A 47 -1.90 -10.09 5.21
C ILE A 47 -1.91 -9.63 3.75
N ARG A 48 -0.78 -9.18 3.20
CA ARG A 48 -0.68 -8.83 1.76
C ARG A 48 -1.07 -10.01 0.88
N PHE A 49 -0.60 -11.21 1.21
CA PHE A 49 -0.91 -12.44 0.48
C PHE A 49 -2.40 -12.77 0.55
N LEU A 50 -3.01 -12.70 1.75
CA LEU A 50 -4.45 -12.93 1.92
C LEU A 50 -5.29 -11.93 1.12
N LEU A 51 -5.04 -10.62 1.25
CA LEU A 51 -5.78 -9.62 0.47
C LEU A 51 -5.56 -9.82 -1.04
N GLY A 52 -4.35 -10.23 -1.45
CA GLY A 52 -4.02 -10.58 -2.82
C GLY A 52 -4.80 -11.80 -3.35
N SER A 53 -5.01 -12.83 -2.53
CA SER A 53 -5.74 -14.04 -2.92
C SER A 53 -7.24 -13.75 -3.12
N PHE A 54 -7.82 -12.87 -2.30
CA PHE A 54 -9.20 -12.38 -2.48
C PHE A 54 -9.35 -11.36 -3.61
N ARG A 55 -8.22 -10.91 -4.18
CA ARG A 55 -8.14 -9.90 -5.24
C ARG A 55 -8.82 -8.57 -4.90
N VAL A 56 -9.04 -8.24 -3.63
CA VAL A 56 -9.68 -6.99 -3.24
C VAL A 56 -8.77 -5.79 -3.47
N LEU A 57 -9.36 -4.63 -3.81
CA LEU A 57 -8.65 -3.36 -3.78
C LEU A 57 -8.48 -2.89 -2.34
N TYR A 58 -7.24 -2.58 -1.98
CA TYR A 58 -6.88 -2.00 -0.70
C TYR A 58 -5.81 -0.92 -0.87
N ASP A 59 -5.81 0.02 0.06
CA ASP A 59 -4.78 1.04 0.21
C ASP A 59 -3.73 0.55 1.21
N GLU A 60 -2.46 0.59 0.81
CA GLU A 60 -1.35 0.12 1.62
C GLU A 60 -0.54 1.30 2.14
N ARG A 61 -0.48 1.43 3.46
CA ARG A 61 0.18 2.54 4.16
C ARG A 61 1.43 2.05 4.85
N ASP A 62 2.58 2.26 4.23
CA ASP A 62 3.87 1.89 4.83
C ASP A 62 4.34 2.96 5.81
N VAL A 63 4.28 2.64 7.11
CA VAL A 63 4.63 3.55 8.21
C VAL A 63 6.13 3.81 8.33
N SER A 64 6.96 3.04 7.61
CA SER A 64 8.41 3.26 7.53
C SER A 64 8.81 4.18 6.39
N MET A 65 7.98 4.24 5.34
CA MET A 65 8.21 5.08 4.16
C MET A 65 7.51 6.45 4.25
N HIS A 66 6.55 6.59 5.15
CA HIS A 66 5.83 7.84 5.35
C HIS A 66 5.43 8.07 6.80
N MET A 67 5.97 9.14 7.38
CA MET A 67 5.76 9.53 8.78
C MET A 67 4.30 9.88 9.10
N GLU A 68 3.57 10.52 8.19
CA GLU A 68 2.16 10.88 8.46
C GLU A 68 1.29 9.63 8.59
N PHE A 69 1.53 8.57 7.80
CA PHE A 69 0.85 7.28 7.99
C PHE A 69 1.16 6.64 9.35
N ARG A 70 2.38 6.81 9.86
CA ARG A 70 2.74 6.33 11.21
C ARG A 70 1.98 7.09 12.29
N GLU A 71 1.95 8.41 12.18
CA GLU A 71 1.29 9.29 13.14
C GLU A 71 -0.23 9.07 13.13
N GLU A 72 -0.81 8.98 11.93
CA GLU A 72 -2.21 8.64 11.70
C GLU A 72 -2.59 7.31 12.34
N LEU A 73 -1.78 6.25 12.15
CA LEU A 73 -2.03 4.95 12.79
C LEU A 73 -2.04 5.06 14.31
N TRP A 74 -1.06 5.77 14.87
CA TRP A 74 -0.94 5.93 16.32
C TRP A 74 -2.06 6.77 16.91
N GLN A 75 -2.48 7.83 16.23
CA GLN A 75 -3.62 8.66 16.63
C GLN A 75 -4.91 7.85 16.56
N THR A 76 -5.13 7.10 15.48
CA THR A 76 -6.34 6.29 15.27
C THR A 76 -6.49 5.22 16.36
N LEU A 77 -5.39 4.55 16.75
CA LEU A 77 -5.42 3.49 17.76
C LEU A 77 -5.15 3.99 19.20
N GLY A 78 -4.90 5.28 19.40
CA GLY A 78 -4.68 5.87 20.72
C GLY A 78 -3.33 5.53 21.36
N GLY A 79 -2.33 5.13 20.57
CA GLY A 79 -1.03 4.74 21.10
C GLY A 79 -0.06 4.21 20.05
N ARG A 80 1.17 3.90 20.48
CA ARG A 80 2.16 3.28 19.61
C ARG A 80 1.74 1.86 19.30
N VAL A 81 1.55 1.58 18.01
CA VAL A 81 1.15 0.26 17.52
C VAL A 81 2.17 -0.25 16.51
N ILE A 82 2.41 -1.55 16.56
CA ILE A 82 3.29 -2.27 15.63
C ILE A 82 2.43 -2.81 14.48
N PRO A 83 2.81 -2.56 13.21
CA PRO A 83 2.18 -3.19 12.04
C PRO A 83 2.29 -4.73 12.06
N PRO A 84 1.49 -5.45 11.28
CA PRO A 84 0.43 -4.93 10.40
C PRO A 84 -0.83 -4.57 11.18
N ARG A 85 -1.61 -3.62 10.65
CA ARG A 85 -2.97 -3.29 11.14
C ARG A 85 -3.94 -3.14 9.98
N LEU A 86 -5.02 -3.91 10.01
CA LEU A 86 -6.04 -3.95 8.97
C LEU A 86 -7.30 -3.21 9.40
N PHE A 87 -7.79 -2.35 8.50
CA PHE A 87 -9.05 -1.66 8.62
C PHE A 87 -9.93 -1.97 7.40
N ILE A 88 -11.21 -2.23 7.63
CA ILE A 88 -12.19 -2.50 6.58
C ILE A 88 -13.38 -1.58 6.82
N LYS A 89 -13.69 -0.70 5.85
CA LYS A 89 -14.82 0.23 5.91
C LYS A 89 -14.88 1.01 7.24
N GLY A 90 -13.74 1.57 7.63
CA GLY A 90 -13.58 2.35 8.87
C GLY A 90 -13.56 1.56 10.18
N ARG A 91 -13.60 0.22 10.12
CA ARG A 91 -13.55 -0.65 11.31
C ARG A 91 -12.17 -1.26 11.50
N HIS A 92 -11.67 -1.26 12.72
CA HIS A 92 -10.40 -1.91 13.05
C HIS A 92 -10.58 -3.42 13.20
N VAL A 93 -10.04 -4.19 12.27
CA VAL A 93 -10.17 -5.66 12.24
C VAL A 93 -9.11 -6.34 13.11
N GLY A 94 -7.88 -5.81 13.13
CA GLY A 94 -6.81 -6.31 13.98
C GLY A 94 -5.45 -6.41 13.28
N GLY A 95 -4.56 -7.20 13.88
CA GLY A 95 -3.25 -7.56 13.35
C GLY A 95 -3.29 -8.87 12.58
N VAL A 96 -2.13 -9.50 12.43
CA VAL A 96 -2.00 -10.74 11.64
C VAL A 96 -2.78 -11.90 12.25
N ASP A 97 -2.70 -12.07 13.57
CA ASP A 97 -3.30 -13.24 14.25
C ASP A 97 -4.83 -13.21 14.14
N GLU A 98 -5.44 -12.03 14.34
CA GLU A 98 -6.89 -11.87 14.21
C GLU A 98 -7.34 -12.06 12.76
N VAL A 99 -6.63 -11.47 11.79
CA VAL A 99 -6.97 -11.57 10.36
C VAL A 99 -6.85 -13.00 9.84
N VAL A 100 -5.78 -13.72 10.24
CA VAL A 100 -5.62 -15.14 9.92
C VAL A 100 -6.72 -15.97 10.58
N GLY A 101 -7.05 -15.70 11.84
CA GLY A 101 -8.16 -16.36 12.53
C GLY A 101 -9.51 -16.17 11.81
N PHE A 102 -9.80 -14.97 11.30
CA PHE A 102 -11.00 -14.73 10.49
C PHE A 102 -10.96 -15.44 9.13
N HIS A 103 -9.78 -15.58 8.53
CA HIS A 103 -9.61 -16.33 7.29
C HIS A 103 -9.91 -17.82 7.49
N GLU A 104 -9.34 -18.42 8.53
CA GLU A 104 -9.53 -19.84 8.87
C GLU A 104 -11.00 -20.17 9.21
N GLN A 105 -11.71 -19.21 9.81
CA GLN A 105 -13.14 -19.31 10.11
C GLN A 105 -14.05 -19.02 8.89
N GLY A 106 -13.49 -18.63 7.74
CA GLY A 106 -14.24 -18.23 6.54
C GLY A 106 -14.89 -16.83 6.60
N LYS A 107 -14.85 -16.16 7.75
CA LYS A 107 -15.49 -14.85 8.00
C LYS A 107 -14.84 -13.69 7.25
N LEU A 108 -13.55 -13.81 6.90
CA LEU A 108 -12.84 -12.74 6.20
C LEU A 108 -13.46 -12.40 4.84
N VAL A 109 -14.07 -13.39 4.16
CA VAL A 109 -14.79 -13.18 2.89
C VAL A 109 -15.99 -12.27 3.09
N ASP A 110 -16.74 -12.49 4.17
CA ASP A 110 -17.93 -11.70 4.48
C ASP A 110 -17.55 -10.26 4.85
N LEU A 111 -16.47 -10.07 5.62
CA LEU A 111 -15.95 -8.74 5.95
C LEU A 111 -15.53 -7.96 4.70
N LEU A 112 -14.95 -8.65 3.71
CA LEU A 112 -14.51 -8.06 2.45
C LEU A 112 -15.65 -7.89 1.42
N MET A 113 -16.88 -8.30 1.74
CA MET A 113 -17.99 -8.22 0.80
C MET A 113 -18.31 -6.76 0.44
N GLY A 114 -18.48 -6.50 -0.86
CA GLY A 114 -18.73 -5.16 -1.39
C GLY A 114 -17.48 -4.29 -1.53
N ILE A 115 -16.29 -4.79 -1.19
CA ILE A 115 -15.04 -4.12 -1.56
C ILE A 115 -14.79 -4.33 -3.07
N PRO A 116 -14.46 -3.28 -3.83
CA PRO A 116 -14.12 -3.40 -5.24
C PRO A 116 -12.98 -4.39 -5.47
N GLN A 117 -13.11 -5.19 -6.53
CA GLN A 117 -12.09 -6.16 -6.92
C GLN A 117 -11.01 -5.49 -7.77
N ARG A 118 -9.76 -5.93 -7.60
CA ARG A 118 -8.61 -5.48 -8.38
C ARG A 118 -8.80 -5.94 -9.82
N PRO A 119 -8.70 -5.03 -10.81
CA PRO A 119 -8.85 -5.40 -12.20
C PRO A 119 -7.80 -6.45 -12.59
N THR A 120 -8.18 -7.37 -13.47
CA THR A 120 -7.32 -8.44 -14.00
C THR A 120 -6.24 -7.94 -14.95
N SER A 121 -6.23 -6.64 -15.25
CA SER A 121 -5.16 -5.98 -15.99
C SER A 121 -3.83 -6.15 -15.26
N GLY A 122 -2.75 -6.33 -16.03
CA GLY A 122 -1.39 -6.43 -15.49
C GLY A 122 -0.97 -5.22 -14.63
N PRO A 123 0.22 -5.27 -14.03
CA PRO A 123 0.77 -4.15 -13.26
C PRO A 123 0.72 -2.86 -14.08
N CYS A 124 0.53 -1.72 -13.41
CA CYS A 124 0.51 -0.45 -14.13
C CYS A 124 1.83 -0.21 -14.87
N ASN A 125 1.74 0.09 -16.17
CA ASN A 125 2.90 0.39 -17.03
C ASN A 125 3.77 1.55 -16.53
N GLY A 126 3.21 2.44 -15.70
CA GLY A 126 3.96 3.54 -15.08
C GLY A 126 4.71 3.12 -13.81
N CYS A 127 3.98 2.73 -12.77
CA CYS A 127 4.60 2.46 -11.46
C CYS A 127 5.03 1.00 -11.24
N GLY A 128 4.70 0.07 -12.14
CA GLY A 128 5.01 -1.36 -11.96
C GLY A 128 4.32 -2.02 -10.76
N GLY A 129 3.30 -1.37 -10.18
CA GLY A 129 2.68 -1.81 -8.93
C GLY A 129 3.33 -1.27 -7.65
N MET A 130 4.33 -0.38 -7.76
CA MET A 130 4.92 0.31 -6.61
C MET A 130 3.93 1.30 -5.97
N ARG A 131 3.97 1.39 -4.64
CA ARG A 131 3.13 2.29 -3.81
C ARG A 131 3.72 3.68 -3.68
N PHE A 132 5.04 3.74 -3.52
CA PHE A 132 5.82 4.96 -3.48
C PHE A 132 6.65 5.05 -4.76
N VAL A 133 6.59 6.20 -5.42
CA VAL A 133 7.45 6.52 -6.56
C VAL A 133 8.13 7.86 -6.31
N LEU A 134 9.27 8.10 -6.94
CA LEU A 134 9.94 9.40 -6.85
C LEU A 134 8.99 10.52 -7.27
N CYS A 135 9.05 11.63 -6.56
CA CYS A 135 8.28 12.81 -6.91
C CYS A 135 8.73 13.34 -8.27
N PHE A 136 7.79 13.48 -9.21
CA PHE A 136 8.08 14.01 -10.54
C PHE A 136 8.38 15.51 -10.56
N LEU A 137 7.96 16.26 -9.54
CA LEU A 137 8.19 17.70 -9.47
C LEU A 137 9.59 18.05 -8.96
N CYS A 138 10.08 17.35 -7.93
CA CYS A 138 11.39 17.61 -7.34
C CYS A 138 12.44 16.52 -7.64
N ASN A 139 12.06 15.48 -8.38
CA ASN A 139 12.90 14.31 -8.66
C ASN A 139 13.51 13.68 -7.39
N GLY A 140 12.74 13.67 -6.30
CA GLY A 140 13.17 13.16 -5.01
C GLY A 140 14.05 14.10 -4.17
N SER A 141 14.46 15.24 -4.71
CA SER A 141 15.32 16.20 -3.97
C SER A 141 14.62 16.91 -2.81
N ARG A 142 13.29 16.89 -2.80
CA ARG A 142 12.41 17.68 -1.91
C ARG A 142 12.55 19.19 -2.09
N LYS A 143 13.19 19.65 -3.17
CA LYS A 143 13.38 21.06 -3.48
C LYS A 143 12.89 21.37 -4.89
N VAL A 144 12.25 22.52 -5.05
CA VAL A 144 11.84 23.06 -6.35
C VAL A 144 12.29 24.51 -6.43
N VAL A 145 12.66 24.96 -7.63
CA VAL A 145 12.96 26.37 -7.90
C VAL A 145 11.81 26.90 -8.73
N LEU A 146 11.12 27.94 -8.24
CA LEU A 146 9.88 28.44 -8.83
C LEU A 146 10.10 29.50 -9.91
N GLU A 147 11.31 30.07 -9.99
CA GLU A 147 11.62 31.13 -10.96
C GLU A 147 12.26 30.55 -12.22
N GLU A 148 11.66 30.86 -13.38
CA GLU A 148 12.21 30.56 -14.70
C GLU A 148 13.54 31.30 -14.86
N GLY A 149 14.65 30.57 -14.79
CA GLY A 149 16.01 31.13 -14.82
C GLY A 149 16.95 30.55 -13.77
N GLY A 150 16.42 29.85 -12.75
CA GLY A 150 17.25 29.19 -11.73
C GLY A 150 17.87 30.14 -10.71
N GLU A 151 17.48 31.42 -10.70
CA GLU A 151 17.98 32.47 -9.80
C GLU A 151 17.15 32.60 -8.51
N GLY A 152 16.12 31.76 -8.31
CA GLY A 152 15.29 31.74 -7.11
C GLY A 152 15.80 30.79 -6.02
N ASP A 153 15.53 31.14 -4.75
CA ASP A 153 15.84 30.27 -3.62
C ASP A 153 15.03 28.95 -3.69
N PRO A 154 15.68 27.78 -3.49
CA PRO A 154 14.99 26.51 -3.55
C PRO A 154 14.01 26.35 -2.38
N VAL A 155 12.73 26.20 -2.69
CA VAL A 155 11.67 25.97 -1.71
C VAL A 155 11.38 24.48 -1.54
N ARG A 156 10.78 24.10 -0.41
CA ARG A 156 10.40 22.71 -0.14
C ARG A 156 9.27 22.27 -1.07
N CYS A 157 9.42 21.11 -1.69
CA CYS A 157 8.38 20.52 -2.53
C CYS A 157 7.15 20.14 -1.67
N VAL A 158 5.96 20.61 -2.09
CA VAL A 158 4.68 20.38 -1.39
C VAL A 158 3.96 19.10 -1.82
N SER A 159 4.41 18.47 -2.91
CA SER A 159 3.73 17.32 -3.51
C SER A 159 4.39 15.98 -3.18
N CYS A 160 5.34 15.96 -2.25
CA CYS A 160 6.02 14.74 -1.82
C CYS A 160 6.23 14.70 -0.32
N ASN A 161 6.38 13.50 0.20
CA ASN A 161 6.66 13.28 1.61
C ASN A 161 8.13 13.60 1.97
N GLU A 162 8.49 13.29 3.21
CA GLU A 162 9.83 13.49 3.76
C GLU A 162 10.93 12.69 3.04
N ASN A 163 10.58 11.72 2.20
CA ASN A 163 11.51 10.92 1.42
C ASN A 163 11.57 11.35 -0.06
N GLY A 164 10.90 12.45 -0.43
CA GLY A 164 10.84 12.89 -1.82
C GLY A 164 10.01 11.96 -2.71
N SER A 165 9.13 11.15 -2.11
CA SER A 165 8.24 10.23 -2.83
C SER A 165 6.78 10.66 -2.74
N GLY A 166 6.04 10.36 -3.80
CA GLY A 166 4.58 10.48 -3.83
C GLY A 166 3.92 9.12 -3.59
N VAL A 167 2.72 9.13 -3.01
CA VAL A 167 1.90 7.93 -2.83
C VAL A 167 0.93 7.81 -3.99
N ARG A 168 0.81 6.59 -4.53
CA ARG A 168 -0.18 6.27 -5.55
C ARG A 168 -1.36 5.54 -4.93
N SER A 169 -2.57 5.98 -5.25
CA SER A 169 -3.78 5.27 -4.85
C SER A 169 -3.92 3.94 -5.60
N SER A 170 -4.68 3.01 -5.02
CA SER A 170 -4.98 1.70 -5.61
C SER A 170 -5.72 1.78 -6.96
N LEU A 171 -6.36 2.92 -7.25
CA LEU A 171 -7.03 3.22 -8.53
C LEU A 171 -6.09 3.81 -9.60
N GLY A 172 -4.80 3.95 -9.27
CA GLY A 172 -3.80 4.42 -10.20
C GLY A 172 -3.71 5.93 -10.35
N THR A 173 -4.45 6.70 -9.55
CA THR A 173 -4.33 8.15 -9.46
C THR A 173 -3.11 8.52 -8.62
N PHE A 174 -2.31 9.47 -9.08
CA PHE A 174 -1.25 10.06 -8.27
C PHE A 174 -1.91 11.02 -7.28
N ASN A 175 -1.91 10.68 -5.99
CA ASN A 175 -2.32 11.64 -4.98
C ASN A 175 -1.08 12.49 -4.68
N GLY A 176 -0.98 13.64 -5.35
CA GLY A 176 -0.14 14.71 -4.83
C GLY A 176 -0.68 15.08 -3.45
N TYR A 177 0.18 15.15 -2.44
CA TYR A 177 -0.23 15.59 -1.11
C TYR A 177 -0.91 16.96 -1.23
N PRO A 178 -2.11 17.16 -0.65
CA PRO A 178 -2.79 18.44 -0.71
C PRO A 178 -2.06 19.43 0.22
N GLY A 179 -1.04 20.09 -0.31
CA GLY A 179 -0.62 21.41 0.16
C GLY A 179 -1.49 22.44 -0.56
N ASP A 180 -2.49 22.98 0.13
CA ASP A 180 -3.31 24.13 -0.24
C ASP A 180 -3.63 24.31 -1.75
N GLY A 181 -4.76 23.72 -2.16
CA GLY A 181 -5.70 24.47 -3.00
C GLY A 181 -5.38 24.66 -4.49
N THR A 182 -4.59 23.82 -5.16
CA THR A 182 -4.66 23.69 -6.62
C THR A 182 -4.53 22.24 -7.06
N ASN A 183 -5.68 21.59 -7.21
CA ASN A 183 -5.80 20.26 -7.79
C ASN A 183 -5.56 20.38 -9.31
N LEU A 184 -4.30 20.47 -9.73
CA LEU A 184 -3.93 20.26 -11.13
C LEU A 184 -3.94 18.75 -11.39
N GLY A 185 -5.17 18.26 -11.58
CA GLY A 185 -5.43 16.92 -12.06
C GLY A 185 -4.60 16.66 -13.32
N PHE A 186 -3.82 15.59 -13.27
CA PHE A 186 -3.09 15.08 -14.41
C PHE A 186 -4.12 14.69 -15.48
N ILE A 187 -4.20 15.45 -16.57
CA ILE A 187 -4.99 15.06 -17.75
C ILE A 187 -4.22 13.92 -18.43
N PRO A 188 -4.78 12.69 -18.54
CA PRO A 188 -4.12 11.62 -19.25
C PRO A 188 -4.23 11.89 -20.76
N GLY A 189 -3.12 12.29 -21.40
CA GLY A 189 -3.12 12.52 -22.85
C GLY A 189 -1.87 13.14 -23.48
N SER A 190 -0.91 13.68 -22.73
CA SER A 190 0.32 14.19 -23.37
C SER A 190 1.32 13.07 -23.63
N ASN A 191 1.31 12.58 -24.87
CA ASN A 191 2.42 11.84 -25.47
C ASN A 191 3.73 12.64 -25.30
N LEU A 192 4.54 12.30 -24.29
CA LEU A 192 5.96 12.66 -24.25
C LEU A 192 6.77 11.52 -24.87
N MET A 193 6.48 11.25 -26.15
CA MET A 193 7.42 10.61 -27.06
C MET A 193 7.92 11.71 -27.99
N GLY A 194 8.89 12.47 -27.51
CA GLY A 194 9.59 13.52 -28.22
C GLY A 194 10.93 13.71 -27.54
N GLY A 195 11.91 12.91 -27.95
CA GLY A 195 13.25 12.97 -27.39
C GLY A 195 13.99 14.20 -27.86
N GLU A 196 14.62 14.90 -26.92
CA GLU A 196 15.96 15.47 -27.05
C GLU A 196 16.66 15.30 -25.70
N GLY A 197 17.83 14.67 -25.72
CA GLY A 197 18.57 14.28 -24.53
C GLY A 197 19.01 15.51 -23.73
N LEU A 198 18.46 15.68 -22.53
CA LEU A 198 18.94 16.69 -21.59
C LEU A 198 20.31 16.26 -21.05
N ARG A 199 21.35 16.92 -21.53
CA ARG A 199 22.75 16.74 -21.14
C ARG A 199 22.90 17.14 -19.68
N ILE A 200 23.02 16.17 -18.77
CA ILE A 200 23.34 16.42 -17.36
C ILE A 200 24.77 16.96 -17.28
N GLN A 201 24.95 18.18 -16.78
CA GLN A 201 26.27 18.65 -16.36
C GLN A 201 26.71 17.82 -15.16
N SER A 202 27.81 17.09 -15.33
CA SER A 202 28.45 16.24 -14.33
C SER A 202 28.92 17.09 -13.14
N GLY A 203 28.18 17.02 -12.03
CA GLY A 203 28.53 17.80 -10.85
C GLY A 203 27.67 17.51 -9.62
N SER A 204 27.28 16.27 -9.37
CA SER A 204 26.73 15.87 -8.07
C SER A 204 26.94 14.37 -7.84
N ARG A 205 27.80 14.04 -6.88
CA ARG A 205 27.95 12.67 -6.37
C ARG A 205 26.65 12.26 -5.66
N ALA A 206 25.86 11.41 -6.31
CA ALA A 206 24.87 10.62 -5.61
C ALA A 206 25.59 9.45 -4.91
N SER A 207 25.49 9.42 -3.58
CA SER A 207 25.97 8.31 -2.78
C SER A 207 25.02 7.12 -2.93
N GLY A 208 25.49 6.05 -3.58
CA GLY A 208 25.09 4.65 -3.41
C GLY A 208 23.60 4.33 -3.26
N GLY A 209 22.90 4.13 -4.39
CA GLY A 209 21.66 3.37 -4.42
C GLY A 209 21.93 1.92 -4.82
N THR A 210 21.68 0.97 -3.92
CA THR A 210 21.73 -0.46 -4.24
C THR A 210 20.53 -0.83 -5.10
N LEU A 211 20.79 -1.30 -6.33
CA LEU A 211 19.82 -1.98 -7.18
C LEU A 211 19.27 -3.21 -6.44
N THR A 212 18.04 -3.14 -5.95
CA THR A 212 17.31 -4.34 -5.54
C THR A 212 16.79 -5.02 -6.78
N HIS A 213 17.43 -6.14 -7.11
CA HIS A 213 17.03 -7.07 -8.15
C HIS A 213 15.53 -7.40 -8.01
N THR A 214 14.75 -7.14 -9.05
CA THR A 214 13.37 -7.62 -9.17
C THR A 214 13.42 -9.15 -9.24
N GLY A 215 13.18 -9.81 -8.11
CA GLY A 215 12.98 -11.25 -8.07
C GLY A 215 11.69 -11.61 -8.80
N ASP A 216 11.81 -12.50 -9.76
CA ASP A 216 10.74 -13.10 -10.54
C ASP A 216 9.85 -13.96 -9.63
N TRP A 217 8.60 -13.55 -9.41
CA TRP A 217 7.64 -14.23 -8.53
C TRP A 217 6.79 -15.25 -9.30
N SER A 218 7.43 -16.01 -10.17
CA SER A 218 6.78 -17.02 -11.02
C SER A 218 7.14 -18.42 -10.54
N ASN A 219 6.72 -18.82 -9.34
CA ASN A 219 6.65 -20.23 -8.95
C ASN A 219 5.62 -20.47 -7.82
N PRO A 220 4.58 -21.31 -8.03
CA PRO A 220 3.66 -21.71 -6.98
C PRO A 220 4.36 -22.68 -6.01
N ILE A 221 4.24 -22.42 -4.70
CA ILE A 221 4.71 -23.34 -3.68
C ILE A 221 3.85 -24.61 -3.73
N LEU A 222 4.55 -25.74 -3.82
CA LEU A 222 4.05 -27.10 -3.95
C LEU A 222 3.06 -27.48 -2.83
N ALA A 223 2.04 -28.25 -3.25
CA ALA A 223 1.03 -28.87 -2.43
C ALA A 223 1.64 -29.78 -1.34
N ILE A 224 1.17 -29.62 -0.10
CA ILE A 224 1.38 -30.59 0.97
C ILE A 224 0.30 -31.67 0.80
N THR A 225 0.66 -32.79 0.19
CA THR A 225 -0.14 -34.02 0.21
C THR A 225 -0.18 -34.59 1.62
N ARG A 226 -1.39 -34.77 2.14
CA ARG A 226 -1.69 -35.59 3.33
C ARG A 226 -1.16 -37.01 3.11
N GLN A 227 -0.38 -37.54 4.03
CA GLN A 227 -0.24 -38.99 4.18
C GLN A 227 -1.18 -39.44 5.29
N GLU A 228 -2.19 -40.19 4.88
CA GLU A 228 -2.96 -41.08 5.74
C GLU A 228 -2.02 -42.22 6.18
N THR A 229 -1.97 -42.50 7.47
CA THR A 229 -1.52 -43.80 7.98
C THR A 229 -2.70 -44.40 8.73
N GLU A 230 -3.43 -45.26 8.03
CA GLU A 230 -4.39 -46.17 8.62
C GLU A 230 -3.66 -47.31 9.35
N ASP A 231 -4.39 -47.79 10.36
CA ASP A 231 -4.13 -48.77 11.39
C ASP A 231 -3.99 -50.21 10.85
N SER A 232 -3.18 -51.05 11.52
CA SER A 232 -3.15 -52.52 11.36
C SER A 232 -2.31 -53.18 12.46
N THR A 233 -2.94 -53.33 13.63
CA THR A 233 -3.07 -54.56 14.45
C THR A 233 -2.17 -55.80 14.20
N LEU A 234 -1.81 -56.43 15.35
CA LEU A 234 -1.54 -57.85 15.65
C LEU A 234 -0.09 -58.36 15.59
N GLY A 235 0.36 -58.86 16.75
CA GLY A 235 1.59 -59.60 16.99
C GLY A 235 1.95 -59.62 18.46
#